data_AF-I4IKW4-F1
#
_entry.id   AF-I4IKW4-F1
#
_cell.length_a   1.000
_cell.length_b   1.000
_cell.length_c   1.000
_cell.angle_alpha   90.00
_cell.angle_beta   90.00
_cell.angle_gamma   90.00
#
_symmetry.space_group_name_H-M   'P 1'
#
loop_
_entity.id
_entity.type
_entity.pdbx_description
1 polymer ?
#
loop_
_entity_poly.entity_id
_entity_poly.type
_entity_poly.pdbx_seq_one_letter_code
_entity_poly.pdbx_strand_id
1 'polypeptide(L)' 'MKGQEKLVQETLSQPEEIRRSRSDPNVYLFYKLQRPKRWLCAIIRKLNGDGFLITTYPTDAIKEGEILWQK' A
#
# COMPACT_ATOMS: atom_id res chain seq x y z
N MET A 1 8.11 6.47 8.46
CA MET A 1 9.50 6.30 7.99
C MET A 1 10.05 7.68 7.66
N LYS A 2 10.87 8.28 8.54
CA LYS A 2 11.42 9.63 8.32
C LYS A 2 12.44 9.58 7.18
N GLY A 3 12.32 10.45 6.17
CA GLY A 3 13.25 10.51 5.05
C GLY A 3 13.02 9.50 3.93
N GLN A 4 11.87 8.80 3.92
CA GLN A 4 11.50 7.86 2.85
C GLN A 4 10.22 8.28 2.10
N GLU A 5 9.89 9.56 2.13
CA GLU A 5 8.66 10.13 1.57
C GLU A 5 8.57 9.84 0.05
N LYS A 6 9.68 9.95 -0.67
CA LYS A 6 9.75 9.61 -2.10
C LYS A 6 9.35 8.15 -2.38
N LEU A 7 9.81 7.22 -1.54
CA LEU A 7 9.51 5.81 -1.71
C LEU A 7 8.03 5.49 -1.45
N VAL A 8 7.45 6.17 -0.46
CA VAL A 8 6.01 6.10 -0.18
C VAL A 8 5.21 6.65 -1.36
N GLN A 9 5.60 7.81 -1.90
CA GLN A 9 4.97 8.39 -3.10
C GLN A 9 5.05 7.45 -4.31
N GLU A 10 6.20 6.80 -4.54
CA GLU A 10 6.38 5.81 -5.60
C GLU A 10 5.48 4.59 -5.39
N THR A 11 5.30 4.14 -4.14
CA THR A 11 4.41 3.02 -3.80
C THR A 11 2.95 3.35 -4.06
N LEU A 12 2.53 4.60 -3.82
CA LEU A 12 1.16 5.05 -4.08
C LEU A 12 0.89 5.32 -5.57
N SER A 13 1.88 5.81 -6.31
CA SER A 13 1.73 6.17 -7.73
C SER A 13 2.02 5.02 -8.70
N GLN A 14 2.91 4.10 -8.34
CA GLN A 14 3.33 2.97 -9.17
C GLN A 14 3.46 1.68 -8.35
N PRO A 15 2.36 1.18 -7.75
CA PRO A 15 2.37 -0.07 -7.02
C PRO A 15 2.51 -1.27 -7.97
N GLU A 16 3.10 -2.34 -7.45
CA GLU A 16 3.12 -3.65 -8.07
C GLU A 16 1.83 -4.41 -7.73
N GLU A 17 1.23 -4.16 -6.56
CA GLU A 17 -0.04 -4.75 -6.17
C GLU A 17 -0.88 -3.80 -5.30
N ILE A 18 -2.19 -3.75 -5.52
CA ILE A 18 -3.15 -3.06 -4.68
C ILE A 18 -4.18 -4.07 -4.18
N ARG A 19 -4.38 -4.10 -2.86
CA ARG A 19 -5.45 -4.88 -2.23
C ARG A 19 -6.46 -3.98 -1.53
N ARG A 20 -7.73 -4.36 -1.59
CA ARG A 20 -8.76 -3.85 -0.66
C ARG A 20 -8.68 -4.64 0.64
N SER A 21 -8.74 -3.95 1.77
CA SER A 21 -8.82 -4.60 3.07
C SER A 21 -10.08 -5.46 3.17
N ARG A 22 -9.96 -6.65 3.77
CA ARG A 22 -11.11 -7.52 4.03
C ARG A 22 -12.07 -6.95 5.07
N SER A 23 -11.56 -6.17 6.02
CA SER A 23 -12.33 -5.69 7.17
C SER A 23 -12.89 -4.28 6.99
N ASP A 24 -12.35 -3.47 6.07
CA ASP A 24 -12.84 -2.12 5.80
C ASP A 24 -12.75 -1.83 4.29
N PRO A 25 -13.89 -1.71 3.58
CA PRO A 25 -13.90 -1.48 2.13
C PRO A 25 -13.33 -0.11 1.74
N ASN A 26 -13.14 0.81 2.68
CA ASN A 26 -12.51 2.11 2.46
C ASN A 26 -10.99 2.08 2.70
N VAL A 27 -10.42 0.95 3.11
CA VAL A 27 -8.97 0.82 3.33
C VAL A 27 -8.33 0.03 2.20
N TYR A 28 -7.25 0.59 1.67
CA TYR A 28 -6.50 0.04 0.55
C TYR A 28 -5.03 -0.12 0.95
N LEU A 29 -4.42 -1.20 0.48
CA LEU A 29 -3.04 -1.56 0.76
C LEU A 29 -2.27 -1.57 -0.56
N PHE A 30 -1.31 -0.67 -0.68
CA PHE A 30 -0.43 -0.55 -1.83
C PHE A 30 0.89 -1.22 -1.50
N TYR A 31 1.34 -2.11 -2.39
CA TYR A 31 2.58 -2.86 -2.22
C TYR A 31 3.56 -2.51 -3.33
N LYS A 32 4.79 -2.24 -2.94
CA LYS A 32 5.92 -2.06 -3.84
C LYS A 32 7.11 -2.91 -3.45
N LEU A 33 7.62 -3.72 -4.38
CA LEU A 33 8.78 -4.56 -4.13
C LEU A 33 10.03 -3.69 -4.05
N GLN A 34 10.71 -3.72 -2.92
CA GLN A 34 11.93 -2.96 -2.68
C GLN A 34 13.16 -3.79 -3.04
N ARG A 35 13.16 -5.05 -2.59
CA ARG A 35 14.20 -6.08 -2.83
C ARG A 35 13.51 -7.45 -2.78
N PRO A 36 14.15 -8.55 -3.23
CA PRO A 36 13.56 -9.87 -3.15
C PRO A 36 13.01 -10.18 -1.75
N LYS A 37 11.72 -10.54 -1.66
CA LYS A 37 10.98 -10.80 -0.41
C LYS A 37 10.91 -9.61 0.56
N ARG A 38 11.10 -8.37 0.10
CA ARG A 38 10.96 -7.17 0.91
C ARG A 38 10.10 -6.15 0.18
N TRP A 39 8.93 -5.92 0.72
CA TRP A 39 7.94 -4.97 0.23
C TRP A 39 7.92 -3.73 1.11
N LEU A 40 7.56 -2.60 0.52
CA LEU A 40 6.98 -1.47 1.24
C LEU A 40 5.45 -1.59 1.12
N CYS A 41 4.75 -1.54 2.25
CA CYS A 41 3.30 -1.46 2.29
C CYS A 41 2.90 -0.03 2.70
N ALA A 42 2.07 0.62 1.90
CA ALA A 42 1.42 1.88 2.23
C ALA A 42 -0.08 1.65 2.36
N ILE A 43 -0.63 1.93 3.54
CA ILE A 43 -2.05 1.75 3.83
C ILE A 43 -2.72 3.12 3.80
N ILE A 44 -3.73 3.26 2.95
CA ILE A 44 -4.51 4.49 2.83
C ILE A 44 -5.96 4.22 3.20
N ARG A 45 -6.63 5.25 3.73
CA ARG A 45 -8.09 5.27 3.84
C ARG A 45 -8.64 6.23 2.81
N LYS A 46 -9.54 5.74 1.97
CA LYS A 46 -10.34 6.53 1.05
C LYS A 46 -11.50 7.17 1.82
N LEU A 47 -11.77 8.42 1.47
CA LEU A 47 -12.93 9.20 1.88
C LEU A 47 -13.73 9.57 0.62
N ASN A 48 -14.80 10.36 0.79
CA ASN A 48 -15.65 10.80 -0.32
C ASN A 48 -14.92 11.82 -1.21
N GLY A 49 -14.08 11.34 -2.12
CA GLY A 49 -13.31 12.15 -3.08
C GLY A 49 -11.84 12.36 -2.70
N ASP A 50 -11.48 12.10 -1.45
CA ASP A 50 -10.12 12.26 -0.91
C ASP A 50 -9.60 10.98 -0.27
N GLY A 51 -8.40 11.03 0.30
CA GLY A 51 -7.86 9.99 1.16
C GLY A 51 -6.65 10.45 1.96
N PHE A 52 -6.28 9.67 2.95
CA PHE A 52 -5.07 9.92 3.72
C PHE A 52 -4.28 8.64 3.96
N LEU A 53 -2.97 8.81 4.07
CA LEU A 53 -2.06 7.74 4.44
C LEU A 53 -2.21 7.44 5.94
N ILE A 54 -2.63 6.22 6.26
CA ILE A 54 -2.75 5.75 7.65
C ILE A 54 -1.35 5.42 8.19
N THR A 55 -0.63 4.54 7.50
CA THR A 55 0.69 4.07 7.92
C THR A 55 1.47 3.48 6.76
N THR A 56 2.78 3.37 6.95
CA THR A 56 3.71 2.73 6.02
C THR A 56 4.70 1.88 6.79
N TYR A 57 4.95 0.67 6.33
CA TYR A 57 5.94 -0.21 6.94
C TYR A 57 6.53 -1.20 5.93
N PRO A 58 7.80 -1.62 6.12
CA PRO A 58 8.36 -2.73 5.36
C PRO A 58 7.74 -4.05 5.81
N THR A 59 7.52 -4.97 4.88
CA THR A 59 6.97 -6.31 5.14
C THR A 59 7.58 -7.34 4.19
N ASP A 60 7.65 -8.59 4.59
CA ASP A 60 8.05 -9.72 3.74
C ASP A 60 6.83 -10.45 3.13
N ALA A 61 5.64 -10.17 3.63
CA ALA A 61 4.38 -10.75 3.18
C ALA A 61 3.37 -9.70 2.69
N ILE A 62 2.57 -10.08 1.70
CA ILE A 62 1.40 -9.33 1.23
C ILE A 62 0.17 -9.84 1.98
N LYS A 63 -0.55 -8.95 2.68
CA LYS A 63 -1.73 -9.31 3.48
C LYS A 63 -2.88 -9.78 2.59
N GLU A 64 -3.63 -10.79 3.03
CA GLU A 64 -4.87 -11.25 2.38
C GLU A 64 -5.89 -10.12 2.20
N GLY A 65 -6.59 -10.13 1.07
CA GLY A 65 -7.52 -9.08 0.64
C GLY A 65 -7.98 -9.32 -0.80
N GLU A 66 -8.95 -8.56 -1.24
CA GLU A 66 -9.34 -8.56 -2.66
C GLU A 66 -8.24 -7.86 -3.47
N ILE A 67 -7.76 -8.53 -4.51
CA ILE A 67 -6.79 -7.96 -5.43
C ILE A 67 -7.54 -7.01 -6.36
N LEU A 68 -7.21 -5.73 -6.27
CA LEU A 68 -7.75 -4.70 -7.16
C LEU A 68 -6.83 -4.44 -8.36
N TRP A 69 -5.54 -4.65 -8.17
CA TRP A 69 -4.53 -4.49 -9.21
C TRP A 69 -3.28 -5.32 -8.89
N GLN A 70 -2.68 -5.95 -9.90
CA GLN A 70 -1.39 -6.65 -9.85
C GLN A 70 -0.64 -6.58 -11.21
N LYS A 71 0.55 -5.97 -11.21
CA LYS A 71 1.42 -5.80 -12.39
C LYS A 71 1.90 -7.12 -13.01
#